data_AF-A0A7S2PNR3-F1
#
_entry.id   AF-A0A7S2PNR3-F1
#
_cell.length_a   1.000
_cell.length_b   1.000
_cell.length_c   1.000
_cell.angle_alpha   90.00
_cell.angle_beta   90.00
_cell.angle_gamma   90.00
#
_symmetry.space_group_name_H-M   'P 1'
#
loop_
_entity.id
_entity.type
_entity.pdbx_description
1 polymer ?
#
loop_
_entity_poly.entity_id
_entity_poly.type
_entity_poly.pdbx_seq_one_letter_code
_entity_poly.pdbx_strand_id
1 'polypeptide(L)'
;IEEFEEEGLCEVDNEECHFMHDQIQSAAFELISPDQRDSFRGRIGSILLQTLSPEELEASIFEVVGLLNCAASNSNATDEGRVELARMNLKAGIKASENAAFDTAKVYFKTGREALGSRGWEGDYRTMLD
;
A
#
# COMPACT_ATOMS: atom_id res chain seq x y z
N ILE A 1 -25.58 -0.67 -9.80
CA ILE A 1 -24.63 -0.93 -10.90
C ILE A 1 -25.31 -0.56 -12.21
N GLU A 2 -26.47 -1.14 -12.53
CA GLU A 2 -27.30 -0.71 -13.69
C GLU A 2 -27.49 0.82 -13.76
N GLU A 3 -27.81 1.48 -12.64
CA GLU A 3 -27.93 2.95 -12.57
C GLU A 3 -26.61 3.70 -12.89
N PHE A 4 -25.46 3.17 -12.46
CA PHE A 4 -24.15 3.78 -12.72
C PHE A 4 -23.64 3.52 -14.14
N GLU A 5 -24.06 2.40 -14.75
CA GLU A 5 -23.81 2.12 -16.17
C GLU A 5 -24.68 3.00 -17.08
N GLU A 6 -25.97 3.18 -16.75
CA GLU A 6 -26.86 4.09 -17.49
C GLU A 6 -26.37 5.55 -17.46
N GLU A 7 -25.76 5.96 -16.34
CA GLU A 7 -25.17 7.30 -16.19
C GLU A 7 -23.75 7.42 -16.80
N GLY A 8 -23.18 6.35 -17.35
CA GLY A 8 -21.84 6.35 -17.95
C GLY A 8 -20.72 6.58 -16.92
N LEU A 9 -20.95 6.18 -15.66
CA LEU A 9 -19.98 6.33 -14.57
C LEU A 9 -19.08 5.09 -14.44
N CYS A 10 -19.59 3.92 -14.81
CA CYS A 10 -18.82 2.68 -14.86
C CYS A 10 -19.23 1.82 -16.06
N GLU A 11 -18.33 0.94 -16.48
CA GLU A 11 -18.56 -0.13 -17.44
C GLU A 11 -18.38 -1.48 -16.73
N VAL A 12 -19.29 -2.43 -16.94
CA VAL A 12 -19.16 -3.79 -16.40
C VAL A 12 -18.82 -4.76 -17.52
N ASP A 13 -17.69 -5.46 -17.40
CA ASP A 13 -17.31 -6.57 -18.26
C ASP A 13 -17.06 -7.82 -17.42
N ASN A 14 -17.72 -8.94 -17.75
CA ASN A 14 -17.52 -10.25 -17.12
C ASN A 14 -17.40 -10.22 -15.57
N GLU A 15 -18.32 -9.54 -14.88
CA GLU A 15 -18.36 -9.35 -13.41
C GLU A 15 -17.33 -8.35 -12.83
N GLU A 16 -16.47 -7.75 -13.66
CA GLU A 16 -15.57 -6.67 -13.28
C GLU A 16 -16.18 -5.31 -13.60
N CYS A 17 -16.11 -4.38 -12.64
CA CYS A 17 -16.61 -3.02 -12.78
C CYS A 17 -15.42 -2.05 -12.89
N HIS A 18 -15.40 -1.27 -13.97
CA HIS A 18 -14.34 -0.31 -14.26
C HIS A 18 -14.93 1.10 -14.35
N PHE A 19 -14.21 2.10 -13.85
CA PHE A 19 -14.59 3.49 -14.11
C PHE A 19 -14.35 3.79 -15.59
N MET A 20 -15.32 4.42 -16.27
CA MET A 20 -15.17 4.76 -17.69
C MET A 20 -14.00 5.75 -17.93
N HIS A 21 -13.73 6.62 -16.96
CA HIS A 21 -12.67 7.63 -17.05
C HIS A 21 -11.97 7.86 -15.70
N ASP A 22 -10.67 8.15 -15.76
CA ASP A 22 -9.84 8.53 -14.61
C ASP A 22 -10.40 9.73 -13.83
N GLN A 23 -11.13 10.64 -14.49
CA GLN A 23 -11.78 11.78 -13.84
C GLN A 23 -12.95 11.36 -12.94
N ILE A 24 -13.68 10.31 -13.32
CA ILE A 24 -14.77 9.76 -12.51
C ILE A 24 -14.18 9.08 -11.28
N GLN A 25 -13.11 8.30 -11.47
CA GLN A 25 -12.37 7.70 -10.36
C GLN A 25 -11.81 8.77 -9.41
N SER A 26 -11.25 9.86 -9.95
CA SER A 26 -10.71 10.97 -9.16
C SER A 26 -11.81 11.67 -8.36
N ALA A 27 -12.95 11.99 -8.99
CA ALA A 27 -14.09 12.60 -8.31
C ALA A 27 -14.66 11.68 -7.22
N ALA A 28 -14.81 10.38 -7.50
CA ALA A 28 -15.25 9.40 -6.52
C ALA A 28 -14.28 9.31 -5.32
N PHE A 29 -12.97 9.35 -5.58
CA PHE A 29 -11.95 9.36 -4.53
C PHE A 29 -11.98 10.66 -3.71
N GLU A 30 -12.24 11.81 -4.36
CA GLU A 30 -12.38 13.10 -3.69
C GLU A 30 -13.60 13.18 -2.76
N LEU A 31 -14.67 12.43 -3.03
CA LEU A 31 -15.84 12.34 -2.16
C LEU A 31 -15.55 11.60 -0.84
N ILE A 32 -14.50 10.77 -0.78
CA ILE A 32 -14.08 10.12 0.47
C ILE A 32 -13.52 11.17 1.42
N SER A 33 -13.96 11.17 2.69
CA SER A 33 -13.45 12.12 3.67
C SER A 33 -11.95 11.93 3.90
N PRO A 34 -11.17 13.00 4.19
CA PRO A 34 -9.73 12.90 4.40
C PRO A 34 -9.35 11.83 5.42
N ASP A 35 -10.11 11.72 6.51
CA ASP A 35 -9.89 10.74 7.58
C ASP A 35 -10.09 9.28 7.12
N GLN A 36 -10.91 9.05 6.09
CA GLN A 36 -11.19 7.73 5.54
C GLN A 36 -10.28 7.35 4.36
N ARG A 37 -9.71 8.34 3.65
CA ARG A 37 -8.86 8.10 2.47
C ARG A 37 -7.66 7.22 2.79
N ASP A 38 -6.97 7.49 3.90
CA ASP A 38 -5.80 6.71 4.28
C ASP A 38 -6.17 5.30 4.72
N SER A 39 -7.30 5.12 5.40
CA SER A 39 -7.84 3.78 5.69
C SER A 39 -8.19 3.02 4.41
N PHE A 40 -8.75 3.71 3.41
CA PHE A 40 -9.09 3.11 2.12
C PHE A 40 -7.84 2.68 1.35
N ARG A 41 -6.81 3.55 1.28
CA ARG A 41 -5.51 3.22 0.70
C ARG A 41 -4.87 2.01 1.36
N GLY A 42 -4.88 1.93 2.70
CA GLY A 42 -4.38 0.75 3.42
C GLY A 42 -5.11 -0.53 3.07
N ARG A 43 -6.43 -0.45 2.88
CA ARG A 43 -7.24 -1.59 2.47
C ARG A 43 -6.88 -2.05 1.06
N ILE A 44 -6.70 -1.13 0.10
CA ILE A 44 -6.21 -1.46 -1.25
C ILE A 44 -4.83 -2.13 -1.16
N GLY A 45 -3.89 -1.51 -0.43
CA GLY A 45 -2.54 -2.07 -0.26
C GLY A 45 -2.55 -3.47 0.34
N SER A 46 -3.44 -3.72 1.31
CA SER A 46 -3.60 -5.04 1.94
C SER A 46 -4.18 -6.08 0.99
N ILE A 47 -5.14 -5.69 0.14
CA ILE A 47 -5.70 -6.56 -0.89
C ILE A 47 -4.62 -6.92 -1.90
N LEU A 48 -3.90 -5.93 -2.44
CA LEU A 48 -2.81 -6.16 -3.40
C LEU A 48 -1.72 -7.08 -2.82
N LEU A 49 -1.35 -6.89 -1.56
CA LEU A 49 -0.38 -7.76 -0.89
C LEU A 49 -0.84 -9.23 -0.82
N GLN A 50 -2.15 -9.47 -0.71
CA GLN A 50 -2.72 -10.82 -0.62
C GLN A 50 -3.00 -11.45 -1.99
N THR A 51 -3.25 -10.65 -3.02
CA THR A 51 -3.68 -11.13 -4.33
C THR A 51 -2.54 -11.26 -5.34
N LEU A 52 -1.52 -10.41 -5.25
CA LEU A 52 -0.41 -10.44 -6.21
C LEU A 52 0.50 -11.65 -5.97
N SER A 53 0.95 -12.26 -7.07
CA SER A 53 2.03 -13.24 -7.03
C SER A 53 3.34 -12.58 -6.54
N PRO A 54 4.33 -13.37 -6.08
CA PRO A 54 5.62 -12.83 -5.65
C PRO A 54 6.29 -11.95 -6.72
N GLU A 55 6.22 -12.33 -7.99
CA GLU A 55 6.80 -11.58 -9.11
C GLU A 55 6.07 -10.25 -9.36
N GLU A 56 4.74 -10.26 -9.32
CA GLU A 56 3.93 -9.05 -9.50
C GLU A 56 4.04 -8.09 -8.32
N LEU A 57 4.11 -8.63 -7.10
CA LEU A 57 4.35 -7.88 -5.88
C LEU A 57 5.72 -7.21 -5.94
N GLU A 58 6.75 -7.94 -6.37
CA GLU A 58 8.08 -7.38 -6.54
C GLU A 58 8.04 -6.23 -7.56
N ALA A 59 7.42 -6.43 -8.73
CA ALA A 59 7.26 -5.38 -9.74
C ALA A 59 6.55 -4.11 -9.19
N SER A 60 5.52 -4.31 -8.37
CA SER A 60 4.62 -3.26 -7.86
C SER A 60 4.93 -2.80 -6.43
N ILE A 61 6.08 -3.19 -5.87
CA ILE A 61 6.38 -3.06 -4.44
C ILE A 61 6.27 -1.62 -3.93
N PHE A 62 6.65 -0.63 -4.74
CA PHE A 62 6.60 0.79 -4.36
C PHE A 62 5.17 1.29 -4.19
N GLU A 63 4.26 0.85 -5.07
CA GLU A 63 2.85 1.21 -5.02
C GLU A 63 2.17 0.57 -3.81
N VAL A 64 2.36 -0.74 -3.64
CA VAL A 64 1.78 -1.50 -2.52
C VAL A 64 2.27 -0.94 -1.18
N VAL A 65 3.58 -0.73 -1.03
CA VAL A 65 4.15 -0.16 0.20
C VAL A 65 3.69 1.27 0.43
N GLY A 66 3.57 2.08 -0.63
CA GLY A 66 3.03 3.44 -0.54
C GLY A 66 1.61 3.47 0.03
N LEU A 67 0.73 2.62 -0.49
CA LEU A 67 -0.64 2.46 -0.03
C LEU A 67 -0.72 2.02 1.43
N LEU A 68 0.10 1.04 1.82
CA LEU A 68 0.16 0.55 3.20
C LEU A 68 0.71 1.62 4.17
N ASN A 69 1.72 2.37 3.76
CA ASN A 69 2.32 3.45 4.55
C ASN A 69 1.34 4.60 4.82
N CYS A 70 0.42 4.91 3.90
CA CYS A 70 -0.63 5.90 4.15
C CYS A 70 -1.50 5.51 5.35
N ALA A 71 -1.86 4.24 5.45
CA ALA A 71 -2.70 3.73 6.54
C ALA A 71 -1.94 3.52 7.87
N ALA A 72 -0.62 3.46 7.84
CA ALA A 72 0.21 3.26 9.03
C ALA A 72 0.04 4.40 10.08
N SER A 73 -0.37 5.58 9.62
CA SER A 73 -0.70 6.74 10.46
C SER A 73 -1.92 6.48 11.37
N ASN A 74 -2.80 5.53 11.00
CA ASN A 74 -3.97 5.16 11.78
C ASN A 74 -3.56 4.13 12.83
N SER A 75 -3.52 4.55 14.10
CA SER A 75 -2.85 3.89 15.24
C SER A 75 -3.38 2.51 15.69
N ASN A 76 -4.08 1.77 14.83
CA ASN A 76 -4.76 0.50 15.14
C ASN A 76 -4.09 -0.74 14.53
N ALA A 77 -2.83 -0.66 14.08
CA ALA A 77 -2.12 -1.81 13.51
C ALA A 77 -1.69 -2.81 14.60
N THR A 78 -1.99 -4.10 14.41
CA THR A 78 -1.51 -5.19 15.28
C THR A 78 0.02 -5.32 15.21
N ASP A 79 0.61 -5.98 16.19
CA ASP A 79 2.07 -6.19 16.23
C ASP A 79 2.55 -6.94 14.98
N GLU A 80 1.80 -7.96 14.53
CA GLU A 80 2.09 -8.70 13.30
C GLU A 80 1.98 -7.82 12.05
N GLY A 81 0.95 -6.97 11.98
CA GLY A 81 0.78 -6.04 10.86
C GLY A 81 1.90 -5.02 10.77
N ARG A 82 2.42 -4.56 11.92
CA ARG A 82 3.57 -3.66 11.99
C ARG A 82 4.87 -4.33 11.53
N VAL A 83 5.08 -5.59 11.87
CA VAL A 83 6.23 -6.38 11.39
C VAL A 83 6.14 -6.59 9.87
N GLU A 84 4.96 -6.94 9.36
CA GLU A 84 4.79 -7.13 7.91
C GLU A 84 5.00 -5.83 7.14
N LEU A 85 4.47 -4.70 7.65
CA LEU A 85 4.73 -3.38 7.07
C LEU A 85 6.21 -3.03 7.06
N ALA A 86 6.93 -3.34 8.12
CA ALA A 86 8.37 -3.14 8.20
C ALA A 86 9.13 -3.98 7.17
N ARG A 87 8.75 -5.25 7.02
CA ARG A 87 9.31 -6.16 6.01
C ARG A 87 9.09 -5.66 4.59
N MET A 88 7.90 -5.14 4.29
CA MET A 88 7.59 -4.60 2.97
C MET A 88 8.38 -3.30 2.69
N ASN A 89 8.53 -2.43 3.69
CA ASN A 89 9.37 -1.24 3.59
C ASN A 89 10.86 -1.59 3.42
N LEU A 90 11.36 -2.64 4.06
CA LEU A 90 12.73 -3.12 3.83
C LEU A 90 12.92 -3.51 2.35
N LYS A 91 12.04 -4.36 1.81
CA LYS A 91 12.11 -4.79 0.41
C LYS A 91 12.09 -3.60 -0.56
N ALA A 92 11.18 -2.66 -0.37
CA ALA A 92 11.14 -1.43 -1.17
C ALA A 92 12.42 -0.61 -1.03
N GLY A 93 12.98 -0.50 0.18
CA GLY A 93 14.25 0.20 0.41
C GLY A 93 15.43 -0.45 -0.30
N ILE A 94 15.53 -1.79 -0.26
CA ILE A 94 16.56 -2.56 -0.97
C ILE A 94 16.43 -2.34 -2.48
N LYS A 95 15.23 -2.55 -3.04
CA LYS A 95 14.96 -2.35 -4.47
C LYS A 95 15.26 -0.92 -4.93
N ALA A 96 14.90 0.08 -4.12
CA ALA A 96 15.24 1.48 -4.41
C ALA A 96 16.77 1.70 -4.43
N SER A 97 17.49 1.08 -3.50
CA SER A 97 18.96 1.15 -3.43
C SER A 97 19.64 0.49 -4.63
N GLU A 98 19.14 -0.68 -5.07
CA GLU A 98 19.61 -1.39 -6.27
C GLU A 98 19.44 -0.54 -7.53
N ASN A 99 18.37 0.26 -7.59
CA ASN A 99 18.11 1.24 -8.65
C ASN A 99 18.82 2.58 -8.45
N ALA A 100 19.78 2.66 -7.52
CA ALA A 100 20.52 3.88 -7.14
C ALA A 100 19.64 5.07 -6.66
N ALA A 101 18.41 4.80 -6.23
CA ALA A 101 17.48 5.79 -5.67
C ALA A 101 17.63 5.89 -4.14
N PHE A 102 18.81 6.31 -3.67
CA PHE A 102 19.19 6.26 -2.25
C PHE A 102 18.31 7.14 -1.35
N ASP A 103 17.84 8.29 -1.82
CA ASP A 103 16.94 9.15 -1.05
C ASP A 103 15.59 8.45 -0.82
N THR A 104 15.06 7.80 -1.86
CA THR A 104 13.84 6.99 -1.76
C THR A 104 14.05 5.78 -0.84
N ALA A 105 15.17 5.09 -0.97
CA ALA A 105 15.53 3.97 -0.11
C ALA A 105 15.56 4.37 1.37
N LYS A 106 16.19 5.52 1.67
CA LYS A 106 16.25 6.07 3.03
C LYS A 106 14.86 6.33 3.62
N VAL A 107 13.92 6.82 2.81
CA VAL A 107 12.53 7.03 3.25
C VAL A 107 11.91 5.69 3.64
N TYR A 108 11.98 4.67 2.79
CA TYR A 108 11.41 3.35 3.10
C TYR A 108 12.06 2.70 4.33
N PHE A 109 13.39 2.71 4.44
CA PHE A 109 14.08 2.18 5.62
C PHE A 109 13.67 2.90 6.91
N LYS A 110 13.51 4.22 6.86
CA LYS A 110 13.04 5.00 8.01
C LYS A 110 11.63 4.60 8.40
N THR A 111 10.71 4.54 7.44
CA THR A 111 9.30 4.17 7.68
C THR A 111 9.17 2.75 8.22
N GLY A 112 9.91 1.79 7.66
CA GLY A 112 9.92 0.41 8.16
C GLY A 112 10.42 0.31 9.61
N ARG A 113 11.44 1.10 9.96
CA ARG A 113 11.91 1.18 11.35
C ARG A 113 10.88 1.81 12.29
N GLU A 114 10.17 2.84 11.84
CA GLU A 114 9.11 3.48 12.62
C GLU A 114 7.92 2.53 12.83
N ALA A 115 7.59 1.72 11.84
CA ALA A 115 6.53 0.71 11.93
C ALA A 115 6.77 -0.32 13.05
N LEU A 116 8.01 -0.81 13.22
CA LEU A 116 8.37 -1.77 14.28
C LEU A 116 8.19 -1.22 15.71
N GLY A 117 8.19 0.11 15.88
CA GLY A 117 8.18 0.76 17.19
C GLY A 117 9.38 0.35 18.05
N SER A 118 9.29 0.65 19.36
CA SER A 118 10.40 0.38 20.30
C SER A 118 10.58 -1.11 20.64
N ARG A 119 9.53 -1.94 20.47
CA ARG A 119 9.55 -3.37 20.82
C ARG A 119 9.93 -4.29 19.65
N GLY A 120 9.68 -3.89 18.40
CA GLY A 120 9.98 -4.74 17.24
C GLY A 120 11.48 -4.99 17.02
N TRP A 121 12.34 -4.13 17.59
CA TRP A 121 13.81 -4.30 17.54
C TRP A 121 14.32 -5.48 18.37
N GLU A 122 13.61 -5.89 19.43
CA GLU A 122 14.08 -6.96 20.32
C GLU A 122 13.76 -8.37 19.77
N GLY A 123 12.85 -8.46 18.78
CA GLY A 123 12.29 -9.74 18.33
C GLY A 123 12.85 -10.31 17.03
N ASP A 124 13.35 -9.48 16.10
CA ASP A 124 13.61 -9.97 14.73
C ASP A 124 14.76 -9.25 14.01
N TYR A 125 15.99 -9.48 14.46
CA TYR A 125 17.20 -9.02 13.79
C TYR A 125 17.30 -9.50 12.32
N ARG A 126 16.60 -10.59 11.97
CA ARG A 126 16.55 -11.16 10.62
C ARG A 126 15.80 -10.26 9.64
N THR A 127 14.84 -9.46 10.09
CA THR A 127 14.12 -8.53 9.21
C THR A 127 14.92 -7.25 8.90
N MET A 128 16.16 -7.10 9.37
CA MET A 128 16.96 -5.88 9.14
C MET A 128 18.17 -6.07 8.21
N LEU A 129 18.60 -7.29 7.89
CA LEU A 129 19.93 -7.53 7.32
C LEU A 129 20.05 -8.63 6.24
N ASP A 130 18.93 -9.11 5.68
CA ASP A 130 19.00 -9.90 4.44
C ASP A 130 18.83 -9.00 3.21
#